data_AF-A0A486BCD7-F1
#
_entry.id   AF-A0A486BCD7-F1
#
_cell.length_a   1.000
_cell.length_b   1.000
_cell.length_c   1.000
_cell.angle_alpha   90.00
_cell.angle_beta   90.00
_cell.angle_gamma   90.00
#
_symmetry.space_group_name_H-M   'P 1'
#
loop_
_entity.id
_entity.type
_entity.pdbx_description
1 polymer ?
#
loop_
_entity_poly.entity_id
_entity_poly.type
_entity_poly.pdbx_seq_one_letter_code
_entity_poly.pdbx_strand_id
1 'polypeptide(L)'
;MLFLDWPPQFEAAYRDLLSIRTEDDLTRILLRNAQYLRMRTSQVLPRGQQFYAGTALYFALFCDVAGRDEQTIEAFWASIARFWGAWYRRQDYYQQINQLRGVMGKAPANGLSEAHAVGVYSRVAVFQDESGQKGHSQVLLTLRTENTQALPAGEFDQFELPFCNGHILVPDPGYGAPVVFLNNVLGLGFRFREGTCSMHCYTVEDARLGATQTLTEVAEALVSNVDAPLRAYAATIPVNQR
;
A
#
# COMPACT_ATOMS: atom_id res chain seq x y z
N MET A 1 30.34 6.38 17.01
CA MET A 1 30.66 6.90 15.66
C MET A 1 29.87 6.06 14.64
N LEU A 2 28.54 6.21 14.61
CA LEU A 2 27.62 5.18 14.10
C LEU A 2 26.86 5.55 12.81
N PHE A 3 27.00 6.77 12.32
CA PHE A 3 26.11 7.34 11.31
C PHE A 3 26.82 8.29 10.33
N LEU A 4 28.12 8.10 10.09
CA LEU A 4 28.95 9.07 9.35
C LEU A 4 28.52 9.37 7.91
N ASP A 5 27.61 8.57 7.34
CA ASP A 5 27.12 8.76 5.98
C ASP A 5 25.64 9.22 5.92
N TRP A 6 25.00 9.48 7.06
CA TRP A 6 23.62 10.00 7.07
C TRP A 6 23.61 11.52 7.12
N PRO A 7 22.78 12.18 6.32
CA PRO A 7 22.38 13.54 6.63
C PRO A 7 21.92 13.61 8.10
N PRO A 8 22.50 14.51 8.93
CA PRO A 8 22.25 14.55 10.38
C PRO A 8 20.75 14.60 10.75
N GLN A 9 19.93 15.17 9.87
CA GLN A 9 18.48 15.20 10.04
C GLN A 9 17.83 13.81 10.09
N PHE A 10 18.32 12.82 9.34
CA PHE A 10 17.77 11.47 9.36
C PHE A 10 18.19 10.72 10.61
N GLU A 11 19.46 10.85 11.04
CA GLU A 11 19.92 10.23 12.28
C GLU A 11 19.07 10.66 13.48
N ALA A 12 18.83 11.97 13.62
CA ALA A 12 17.98 12.49 14.69
C ALA A 12 16.55 11.90 14.61
N ALA A 13 15.95 11.91 13.41
CA ALA A 13 14.62 11.34 13.21
C ALA A 13 14.54 9.84 13.55
N TYR A 14 15.51 9.03 13.14
CA TYR A 14 15.56 7.61 13.50
C TYR A 14 15.69 7.41 15.01
N ARG A 15 16.56 8.19 15.67
CA ARG A 15 16.76 8.11 17.12
C ARG A 15 15.50 8.45 17.90
N ASP A 16 14.80 9.50 17.49
CA ASP A 16 13.61 9.95 18.18
C ASP A 16 12.41 9.03 17.91
N LEU A 17 12.18 8.63 16.66
CA LEU A 17 11.04 7.78 16.29
C LEU A 17 11.14 6.35 16.80
N LEU A 18 12.35 5.78 16.83
CA LEU A 18 12.56 4.38 17.24
C LEU A 18 13.09 4.25 18.67
N SER A 19 13.24 5.38 19.38
CA SER A 19 13.79 5.46 20.74
C SER A 19 15.20 4.89 20.85
N ILE A 20 16.05 5.14 19.85
CA ILE A 20 17.44 4.66 19.82
C ILE A 20 18.32 5.63 20.61
N ARG A 21 18.90 5.16 21.72
CA ARG A 21 19.80 5.96 22.56
C ARG A 21 21.23 5.46 22.48
N THR A 22 21.42 4.16 22.22
CA THR A 22 22.71 3.48 22.26
C THR A 22 22.94 2.57 21.05
N GLU A 23 24.18 2.09 20.89
CA GLU A 23 24.54 1.09 19.88
C GLU A 23 23.89 -0.28 20.15
N ASP A 24 23.73 -0.62 21.43
CA ASP A 24 23.03 -1.83 21.84
C ASP A 24 21.58 -1.84 21.37
N ASP A 25 20.92 -0.68 21.32
CA ASP A 25 19.57 -0.56 20.80
C ASP A 25 19.50 -0.92 19.30
N LEU A 26 20.49 -0.49 18.51
CA LEU A 26 20.59 -0.85 17.09
C LEU A 26 20.78 -2.35 16.91
N THR A 27 21.66 -2.95 17.72
CA THR A 27 21.90 -4.40 17.70
C THR A 27 20.63 -5.17 18.06
N ARG A 28 19.90 -4.72 19.09
CA ARG A 28 18.62 -5.33 19.47
C ARG A 28 17.57 -5.21 18.37
N ILE A 29 17.47 -4.05 17.71
CA ILE A 29 16.54 -3.85 16.58
C ILE A 29 16.88 -4.80 15.43
N LEU A 30 18.17 -4.90 15.07
CA LEU A 30 18.64 -5.81 14.02
C LEU A 30 18.27 -7.25 14.33
N LEU A 31 18.60 -7.74 15.52
CA LEU A 31 18.32 -9.11 15.94
C LEU A 31 16.81 -9.40 16.02
N ARG A 32 16.02 -8.47 16.57
CA ARG A 32 14.55 -8.59 16.67
C ARG A 32 13.89 -8.71 15.29
N ASN A 33 14.41 -7.99 14.31
CA ASN A 33 13.81 -7.91 12.97
C ASN A 33 14.49 -8.82 11.93
N ALA A 34 15.48 -9.63 12.32
CA ALA A 34 16.26 -10.49 11.43
C ALA A 34 15.37 -11.41 10.56
N GLN A 35 14.31 -11.96 11.14
CA GLN A 35 13.36 -12.84 10.46
C GLN A 35 12.59 -12.17 9.32
N TYR A 36 12.44 -10.84 9.34
CA TYR A 36 11.73 -10.07 8.33
C TYR A 36 12.64 -9.53 7.23
N LEU A 37 13.97 -9.64 7.38
CA LEU A 37 14.94 -9.09 6.42
C LEU A 37 14.79 -9.70 5.03
N ARG A 38 14.47 -10.99 4.94
CA ARG A 38 14.25 -11.65 3.64
C ARG A 38 13.08 -11.03 2.88
N MET A 39 11.98 -10.75 3.59
CA MET A 39 10.81 -10.10 3.00
C MET A 39 11.12 -8.65 2.62
N ARG A 40 11.82 -7.92 3.48
CA ARG A 40 12.24 -6.55 3.15
C ARG A 40 13.14 -6.51 1.92
N THR A 41 14.03 -7.49 1.79
CA THR A 41 14.91 -7.62 0.63
C THR A 41 14.10 -7.81 -0.66
N SER A 42 13.08 -8.67 -0.66
CA SER A 42 12.25 -8.88 -1.85
C SER A 42 11.41 -7.66 -2.25
N GLN A 43 11.15 -6.73 -1.33
CA GLN A 43 10.42 -5.49 -1.62
C GLN A 43 11.26 -4.45 -2.35
N VAL A 44 12.59 -4.49 -2.22
CA VAL A 44 13.47 -3.41 -2.66
C VAL A 44 14.61 -3.84 -3.58
N LEU A 45 14.97 -5.13 -3.57
CA LEU A 45 16.00 -5.69 -4.43
C LEU A 45 15.42 -6.74 -5.39
N PRO A 46 15.97 -6.83 -6.62
CA PRO A 46 15.73 -7.94 -7.53
C PRO A 46 15.94 -9.31 -6.88
N ARG A 47 15.18 -10.30 -7.35
CA ARG A 47 15.28 -11.69 -6.87
C ARG A 47 16.71 -12.22 -7.04
N GLY A 48 17.23 -12.82 -5.97
CA GLY A 48 18.57 -13.44 -5.95
C GLY A 48 19.71 -12.49 -5.60
N GLN A 49 19.46 -11.19 -5.45
CA GLN A 49 20.47 -10.24 -5.02
C GLN A 49 20.74 -10.35 -3.51
N GLN A 50 22.02 -10.44 -3.14
CA GLN A 50 22.47 -10.40 -1.75
C GLN A 50 22.61 -8.94 -1.27
N PHE A 51 22.47 -8.72 0.04
CA PHE A 51 22.69 -7.42 0.68
C PHE A 51 23.75 -7.54 1.77
N TYR A 52 24.46 -6.45 2.05
CA TYR A 52 25.54 -6.41 3.04
C TYR A 52 25.05 -5.92 4.41
N ALA A 53 25.88 -6.08 5.44
CA ALA A 53 25.53 -5.81 6.84
C ALA A 53 24.98 -4.38 7.08
N GLY A 54 25.54 -3.36 6.40
CA GLY A 54 25.01 -1.99 6.48
C GLY A 54 23.55 -1.91 6.02
N THR A 55 23.25 -2.49 4.85
CA THR A 55 21.88 -2.60 4.31
C THR A 55 20.94 -3.37 5.23
N ALA A 56 21.45 -4.39 5.94
CA ALA A 56 20.68 -5.16 6.90
C ALA A 56 20.11 -4.29 8.02
N LEU A 57 20.89 -3.32 8.52
CA LEU A 57 20.43 -2.40 9.55
C LEU A 57 19.31 -1.49 9.04
N TYR A 58 19.43 -0.91 7.84
CA TYR A 58 18.35 -0.09 7.26
C TYR A 58 17.06 -0.89 7.09
N PHE A 59 17.18 -2.14 6.63
CA PHE A 59 16.04 -3.02 6.48
C PHE A 59 15.43 -3.36 7.83
N ALA A 60 16.24 -3.62 8.85
CA ALA A 60 15.77 -3.87 10.20
C ALA A 60 15.05 -2.67 10.80
N LEU A 61 15.56 -1.44 10.59
CA LEU A 61 14.90 -0.21 11.06
C LEU A 61 13.54 -0.03 10.39
N PHE A 62 13.42 -0.28 9.08
CA PHE A 62 12.13 -0.24 8.40
C PHE A 62 11.16 -1.31 8.90
N CYS A 63 11.64 -2.54 9.12
CA CYS A 63 10.85 -3.59 9.75
C CYS A 63 10.40 -3.18 11.16
N ASP A 64 11.25 -2.47 11.91
CA ASP A 64 10.89 -1.97 13.23
C ASP A 64 9.73 -0.98 13.16
N VAL A 65 9.79 -0.03 12.22
CA VAL A 65 8.73 0.94 11.94
C VAL A 65 7.41 0.22 11.63
N ALA A 66 7.44 -0.82 10.79
CA ALA A 66 6.24 -1.59 10.47
C ALA A 66 5.58 -2.21 11.72
N GLY A 67 6.37 -2.52 12.75
CA GLY A 67 5.89 -3.03 14.03
C GLY A 67 5.25 -1.98 14.97
N ARG A 68 5.43 -0.68 14.69
CA ARG A 68 4.97 0.43 15.55
C ARG A 68 3.49 0.78 15.32
N ASP A 69 3.01 1.73 16.09
CA ASP A 69 1.71 2.37 15.91
C ASP A 69 1.67 3.25 14.64
N GLU A 70 0.47 3.61 14.23
CA GLU A 70 0.21 4.34 12.99
C GLU A 70 0.79 5.75 12.99
N GLN A 71 0.84 6.42 14.15
CA GLN A 71 1.43 7.76 14.28
C GLN A 71 2.95 7.69 14.02
N THR A 72 3.62 6.68 14.57
CA THR A 72 5.06 6.47 14.32
C THR A 72 5.34 6.12 12.85
N ILE A 73 4.50 5.30 12.22
CA ILE A 73 4.58 4.96 10.79
C ILE A 73 4.44 6.24 9.94
N GLU A 74 3.43 7.05 10.21
CA GLU A 74 3.24 8.32 9.50
C GLU A 74 4.40 9.30 9.72
N ALA A 75 4.87 9.43 10.95
CA ALA A 75 5.98 10.32 11.25
C ALA A 75 7.27 9.86 10.55
N PHE A 76 7.47 8.55 10.39
CA PHE A 76 8.56 8.00 9.60
C PHE A 76 8.44 8.34 8.11
N TRP A 77 7.24 8.27 7.54
CA TRP A 77 6.98 8.75 6.18
C TRP A 77 7.40 10.22 6.04
N ALA A 78 6.84 11.08 6.90
CA ALA A 78 7.01 12.53 6.82
C ALA A 78 8.45 13.02 7.06
N SER A 79 9.23 12.31 7.88
CA SER A 79 10.58 12.74 8.26
C SER A 79 11.70 12.02 7.51
N ILE A 80 11.46 10.80 7.02
CA ILE A 80 12.50 9.93 6.45
C ILE A 80 12.09 9.43 5.07
N ALA A 81 11.03 8.62 4.98
CA ALA A 81 10.80 7.79 3.79
C ALA A 81 10.40 8.58 2.55
N ARG A 82 9.67 9.70 2.70
CA ARG A 82 9.32 10.59 1.56
C ARG A 82 10.54 11.14 0.81
N PHE A 83 11.71 11.13 1.44
CA PHE A 83 12.96 11.64 0.88
C PHE A 83 13.82 10.57 0.21
N TRP A 84 13.36 9.31 0.14
CA TRP A 84 14.10 8.22 -0.51
C TRP A 84 14.14 8.31 -2.03
N GLY A 85 13.36 9.23 -2.61
CA GLY A 85 13.42 9.61 -4.01
C GLY A 85 12.05 10.02 -4.54
N ALA A 86 12.02 10.83 -5.60
CA ALA A 86 10.77 11.28 -6.23
C ALA A 86 9.91 10.13 -6.79
N TRP A 87 10.50 8.95 -6.98
CA TRP A 87 9.82 7.75 -7.45
C TRP A 87 9.21 6.91 -6.32
N TYR A 88 9.59 7.15 -5.06
CA TYR A 88 9.10 6.38 -3.92
C TYR A 88 7.87 7.08 -3.35
N ARG A 89 6.69 6.57 -3.70
CA ARG A 89 5.42 7.24 -3.39
C ARG A 89 4.84 6.74 -2.07
N ARG A 90 3.93 7.53 -1.51
CA ARG A 90 3.28 7.22 -0.24
C ARG A 90 2.54 5.88 -0.28
N GLN A 91 1.88 5.58 -1.39
CA GLN A 91 1.23 4.27 -1.56
C GLN A 91 2.24 3.11 -1.54
N ASP A 92 3.42 3.27 -2.14
CA ASP A 92 4.46 2.22 -2.17
C ASP A 92 5.02 1.98 -0.75
N TYR A 93 5.16 3.06 0.04
CA TYR A 93 5.52 2.98 1.46
C TYR A 93 4.49 2.20 2.28
N TYR A 94 3.21 2.60 2.21
CA TYR A 94 2.15 1.93 2.96
C TYR A 94 1.91 0.49 2.49
N GLN A 95 2.06 0.22 1.19
CA GLN A 95 2.05 -1.14 0.64
C GLN A 95 3.11 -2.01 1.33
N GLN A 96 4.36 -1.54 1.37
CA GLN A 96 5.48 -2.30 1.96
C GLN A 96 5.36 -2.45 3.48
N ILE A 97 4.89 -1.40 4.18
CA ILE A 97 4.57 -1.46 5.61
C ILE A 97 3.47 -2.49 5.88
N ASN A 98 2.37 -2.47 5.12
CA ASN A 98 1.23 -3.34 5.36
C ASN A 98 1.50 -4.80 5.01
N GLN A 99 2.34 -5.06 4.01
CA GLN A 99 2.86 -6.41 3.76
C GLN A 99 3.65 -6.93 4.98
N LEU A 100 4.55 -6.12 5.56
CA LEU A 100 5.29 -6.49 6.78
C LEU A 100 4.37 -6.68 7.99
N ARG A 101 3.38 -5.80 8.17
CA ARG A 101 2.39 -5.92 9.25
C ARG A 101 1.56 -7.19 9.14
N GLY A 102 1.21 -7.60 7.92
CA GLY A 102 0.54 -8.87 7.66
C GLY A 102 1.33 -10.07 8.20
N VAL A 103 2.64 -10.16 7.88
CA VAL A 103 3.48 -11.26 8.41
C VAL A 103 3.77 -11.14 9.91
N MET A 104 3.65 -9.93 10.48
CA MET A 104 3.74 -9.70 11.92
C MET A 104 2.42 -9.95 12.67
N GLY A 105 1.32 -10.26 11.98
CA GLY A 105 0.00 -10.41 12.57
C GLY A 105 -0.59 -9.09 13.10
N LYS A 106 -0.20 -7.95 12.54
CA LYS A 106 -0.69 -6.61 12.91
C LYS A 106 -1.75 -6.13 11.93
N ALA A 107 -2.74 -5.41 12.47
CA ALA A 107 -3.72 -4.70 11.67
C ALA A 107 -3.03 -3.70 10.72
N PRO A 108 -3.41 -3.62 9.44
CA PRO A 108 -2.80 -2.68 8.50
C PRO A 108 -2.96 -1.22 8.91
N ALA A 109 -1.96 -0.42 8.58
CA ALA A 109 -1.97 1.01 8.75
C ALA A 109 -2.64 1.65 7.53
N ASN A 110 -3.63 2.50 7.76
CA ASN A 110 -4.34 3.25 6.72
C ASN A 110 -3.67 4.61 6.47
N GLY A 111 -2.75 5.01 7.34
CA GLY A 111 -2.07 6.30 7.31
C GLY A 111 -3.04 7.47 7.53
N LEU A 112 -2.56 8.68 7.23
CA LEU A 112 -3.44 9.83 7.04
C LEU A 112 -4.05 9.79 5.62
N SER A 113 -4.73 8.69 5.29
CA SER A 113 -5.52 8.60 4.06
C SER A 113 -6.70 9.55 4.11
N GLU A 114 -7.03 10.16 2.97
CA GLU A 114 -8.17 11.06 2.81
C GLU A 114 -9.49 10.27 2.85
N ALA A 115 -9.46 9.06 2.31
CA ALA A 115 -10.58 8.14 2.33
C ALA A 115 -10.07 6.70 2.41
N HIS A 116 -10.84 5.83 3.07
CA HIS A 116 -10.59 4.40 3.08
C HIS A 116 -11.91 3.65 3.10
N ALA A 117 -11.89 2.43 2.57
CA ALA A 117 -13.02 1.52 2.62
C ALA A 117 -12.51 0.09 2.84
N VAL A 118 -13.28 -0.71 3.57
CA VAL A 118 -12.95 -2.11 3.84
C VAL A 118 -14.14 -2.96 3.44
N GLY A 119 -13.90 -3.91 2.53
CA GLY A 119 -14.85 -4.94 2.15
C GLY A 119 -14.48 -6.29 2.73
N VAL A 120 -15.13 -7.32 2.20
CA VAL A 120 -14.88 -8.72 2.52
C VAL A 120 -13.54 -9.15 1.94
N TYR A 121 -13.26 -8.90 0.66
CA TYR A 121 -12.07 -9.45 0.00
C TYR A 121 -10.97 -8.42 -0.19
N SER A 122 -11.30 -7.13 -0.12
CA SER A 122 -10.34 -6.06 -0.36
C SER A 122 -10.53 -4.90 0.62
N ARG A 123 -9.50 -4.05 0.67
CA ARG A 123 -9.55 -2.72 1.28
C ARG A 123 -8.93 -1.72 0.32
N VAL A 124 -9.33 -0.47 0.47
CA VAL A 124 -8.86 0.65 -0.33
C VAL A 124 -8.43 1.76 0.61
N ALA A 125 -7.29 2.37 0.30
CA ALA A 125 -6.86 3.63 0.90
C ALA A 125 -6.55 4.63 -0.22
N VAL A 126 -7.06 5.84 -0.07
CA VAL A 126 -6.86 6.97 -0.97
C VAL A 126 -6.00 8.00 -0.25
N PHE A 127 -4.87 8.35 -0.85
CA PHE A 127 -3.89 9.27 -0.31
C PHE A 127 -3.82 10.51 -1.18
N GLN A 128 -3.70 11.68 -0.56
CA GLN A 128 -3.38 12.89 -1.31
C GLN A 128 -2.02 12.75 -1.97
N ASP A 129 -1.90 13.23 -3.20
CA ASP A 129 -0.59 13.34 -3.84
C ASP A 129 0.28 14.40 -3.14
N GLU A 130 1.58 14.10 -3.01
CA GLU A 130 2.51 14.98 -2.30
C GLU A 130 2.84 16.27 -3.04
N SER A 131 2.55 16.32 -4.35
CA SER A 131 2.74 17.52 -5.15
C SER A 131 1.82 18.68 -4.74
N GLY A 132 0.78 18.42 -3.94
CA GLY A 132 -0.24 19.40 -3.58
C GLY A 132 -1.12 19.80 -4.76
N GLN A 133 -1.03 19.08 -5.89
CA GLN A 133 -1.89 19.30 -7.05
C GLN A 133 -3.32 18.92 -6.68
N LYS A 134 -4.21 19.92 -6.70
CA LYS A 134 -5.64 19.71 -6.47
C LYS A 134 -6.21 18.72 -7.48
N GLY A 135 -7.02 17.78 -6.98
CA GLY A 135 -7.69 16.78 -7.79
C GLY A 135 -6.79 15.63 -8.26
N HIS A 136 -5.65 15.41 -7.60
CA HIS A 136 -4.81 14.23 -7.84
C HIS A 136 -4.60 13.46 -6.54
N SER A 137 -5.06 12.22 -6.51
CA SER A 137 -4.90 11.29 -5.38
C SER A 137 -4.32 9.96 -5.86
N GLN A 138 -3.60 9.29 -4.96
CA GLN A 138 -3.06 7.95 -5.15
C GLN A 138 -3.95 6.94 -4.44
N VAL A 139 -4.16 5.77 -5.04
CA VAL A 139 -5.07 4.74 -4.52
C VAL A 139 -4.32 3.42 -4.40
N LEU A 140 -4.38 2.83 -3.21
CA LEU A 140 -3.87 1.49 -2.94
C LEU A 140 -5.03 0.56 -2.60
N LEU A 141 -5.27 -0.43 -3.47
CA LEU A 141 -6.11 -1.57 -3.15
C LEU A 141 -5.23 -2.70 -2.60
N THR A 142 -5.72 -3.36 -1.55
CA THR A 142 -5.05 -4.51 -0.95
C THR A 142 -6.06 -5.63 -0.72
N LEU A 143 -5.73 -6.84 -1.17
CA LEU A 143 -6.49 -8.04 -0.86
C LEU A 143 -6.37 -8.37 0.63
N ARG A 144 -7.48 -8.82 1.20
CA ARG A 144 -7.56 -9.31 2.57
C ARG A 144 -7.18 -10.78 2.57
N THR A 145 -5.91 -11.08 2.84
CA THR A 145 -5.35 -12.43 2.75
C THR A 145 -6.17 -13.45 3.54
N GLU A 146 -6.72 -13.05 4.70
CA GLU A 146 -7.61 -13.87 5.52
C GLU A 146 -8.83 -14.43 4.76
N ASN A 147 -9.29 -13.73 3.71
CA ASN A 147 -10.47 -14.07 2.91
C ASN A 147 -10.12 -14.46 1.47
N THR A 148 -8.91 -14.18 1.01
CA THR A 148 -8.50 -14.41 -0.39
C THR A 148 -7.53 -15.57 -0.57
N GLN A 149 -6.89 -16.06 0.49
CA GLN A 149 -5.88 -17.13 0.39
C GLN A 149 -6.44 -18.45 -0.17
N ALA A 150 -7.70 -18.76 0.11
CA ALA A 150 -8.36 -19.98 -0.33
C ALA A 150 -9.02 -19.86 -1.71
N LEU A 151 -9.00 -18.67 -2.34
CA LEU A 151 -9.63 -18.46 -3.64
C LEU A 151 -8.76 -19.03 -4.77
N PRO A 152 -9.37 -19.47 -5.89
CA PRO A 152 -8.64 -19.97 -7.05
C PRO A 152 -7.63 -18.97 -7.62
N ALA A 153 -6.55 -19.49 -8.18
CA ALA A 153 -5.60 -18.67 -8.93
C ALA A 153 -6.28 -18.09 -10.18
N GLY A 154 -6.01 -16.82 -10.49
CA GLY A 154 -6.58 -16.12 -11.66
C GLY A 154 -7.78 -15.24 -11.35
N GLU A 155 -8.47 -15.46 -10.22
CA GLU A 155 -9.62 -14.63 -9.79
C GLU A 155 -9.27 -13.16 -9.53
N PHE A 156 -7.98 -12.84 -9.48
CA PHE A 156 -7.50 -11.49 -9.24
C PHE A 156 -6.82 -10.84 -10.45
N ASP A 157 -6.86 -11.51 -11.62
CA ASP A 157 -6.14 -11.07 -12.82
C ASP A 157 -6.91 -10.02 -13.63
N GLN A 158 -8.20 -9.80 -13.34
CA GLN A 158 -9.05 -8.91 -14.11
C GLN A 158 -10.27 -8.43 -13.29
N PHE A 159 -10.36 -7.13 -13.08
CA PHE A 159 -11.53 -6.42 -12.56
C PHE A 159 -11.83 -5.22 -13.46
N GLU A 160 -13.11 -4.88 -13.62
CA GLU A 160 -13.53 -3.65 -14.29
C GLU A 160 -13.19 -2.41 -13.45
N LEU A 161 -12.99 -1.24 -14.05
CA LEU A 161 -12.93 0.00 -13.27
C LEU A 161 -14.37 0.44 -12.93
N PRO A 162 -14.69 0.74 -11.66
CA PRO A 162 -16.00 1.24 -11.32
C PRO A 162 -16.22 2.62 -11.96
N PHE A 163 -17.45 2.90 -12.37
CA PHE A 163 -17.82 4.25 -12.75
C PHE A 163 -17.84 5.14 -11.50
N CYS A 164 -17.00 6.16 -11.48
CA CYS A 164 -16.92 7.15 -10.41
C CYS A 164 -17.17 8.54 -11.00
N ASN A 165 -18.36 9.11 -10.78
CA ASN A 165 -18.73 10.39 -11.38
C ASN A 165 -17.79 11.52 -10.92
N GLY A 166 -17.21 12.22 -11.89
CA GLY A 166 -16.21 13.27 -11.64
C GLY A 166 -14.82 12.73 -11.27
N HIS A 167 -14.56 11.43 -11.41
CA HIS A 167 -13.23 10.85 -11.18
C HIS A 167 -12.77 9.97 -12.34
N ILE A 168 -11.48 10.03 -12.65
CA ILE A 168 -10.82 9.15 -13.61
C ILE A 168 -9.83 8.29 -12.85
N LEU A 169 -10.04 6.98 -12.90
CA LEU A 169 -9.15 5.99 -12.30
C LEU A 169 -8.22 5.41 -13.36
N VAL A 170 -6.92 5.41 -13.08
CA VAL A 170 -5.89 4.93 -14.01
C VAL A 170 -4.93 3.99 -13.26
N PRO A 171 -4.97 2.67 -13.52
CA PRO A 171 -4.02 1.73 -12.94
C PRO A 171 -2.58 2.07 -13.27
N ASP A 172 -1.70 1.90 -12.29
CA ASP A 172 -0.26 2.04 -12.49
C ASP A 172 0.26 1.02 -13.52
N PRO A 173 1.40 1.30 -14.17
CA PRO A 173 2.06 0.33 -15.05
C PRO A 173 2.22 -1.05 -14.38
N GLY A 174 1.78 -2.10 -15.08
CA GLY A 174 1.79 -3.48 -14.57
C GLY A 174 0.51 -3.93 -13.84
N TYR A 175 -0.34 -2.99 -13.41
CA TYR A 175 -1.63 -3.26 -12.78
C TYR A 175 -2.82 -3.14 -13.73
N GLY A 176 -2.65 -2.55 -14.91
CA GLY A 176 -3.68 -2.53 -15.95
C GLY A 176 -4.01 -3.93 -16.48
N ALA A 177 -5.30 -4.18 -16.74
CA ALA A 177 -5.77 -5.40 -17.39
C ALA A 177 -6.72 -5.07 -18.56
N PRO A 178 -6.56 -5.68 -19.74
CA PRO A 178 -7.56 -5.52 -20.80
C PRO A 178 -8.86 -6.17 -20.32
N VAL A 179 -10.00 -5.52 -20.55
CA VAL A 179 -11.34 -6.09 -20.29
C VAL A 179 -12.14 -6.03 -21.57
N VAL A 180 -12.88 -7.09 -21.89
CA VAL A 180 -13.84 -7.09 -23.00
C VAL A 180 -15.24 -6.99 -22.40
N PHE A 181 -15.90 -5.86 -22.64
CA PHE A 181 -17.26 -5.64 -22.17
C PHE A 181 -18.27 -6.45 -22.99
N LEU A 182 -19.50 -6.58 -22.48
CA LEU A 182 -20.59 -7.32 -23.12
C LEU A 182 -20.93 -6.84 -24.55
N ASN A 183 -20.66 -5.57 -24.85
CA ASN A 183 -20.83 -4.99 -26.18
C ASN A 183 -19.61 -5.22 -27.11
N ASN A 184 -18.70 -6.13 -26.73
CA ASN A 184 -17.48 -6.47 -27.45
C ASN A 184 -16.49 -5.30 -27.61
N VAL A 185 -16.60 -4.28 -26.76
CA VAL A 185 -15.65 -3.17 -26.70
C VAL A 185 -14.50 -3.53 -25.76
N LEU A 186 -13.27 -3.30 -26.25
CA LEU A 186 -12.08 -3.41 -25.42
C LEU A 186 -11.96 -2.19 -24.50
N GLY A 187 -11.85 -2.45 -23.21
CA GLY A 187 -11.65 -1.46 -22.16
C GLY A 187 -10.40 -1.73 -21.32
N LEU A 188 -10.20 -0.84 -20.36
CA LEU A 188 -9.18 -0.95 -19.33
C LEU A 188 -9.85 -1.30 -18.00
N GLY A 189 -9.37 -2.38 -17.40
CA GLY A 189 -9.61 -2.77 -16.03
C GLY A 189 -8.29 -2.78 -15.25
N PHE A 190 -8.32 -3.41 -14.09
CA PHE A 190 -7.15 -3.56 -13.23
C PHE A 190 -6.99 -5.00 -12.75
N ARG A 191 -5.83 -5.29 -12.17
CA ARG A 191 -5.50 -6.59 -11.57
C ARG A 191 -4.68 -6.42 -10.31
N PHE A 192 -4.67 -7.45 -9.48
CA PHE A 192 -3.77 -7.49 -8.33
C PHE A 192 -2.45 -8.16 -8.69
N ARG A 193 -1.35 -7.60 -8.21
CA ARG A 193 -0.03 -8.22 -8.19
C ARG A 193 0.39 -8.36 -6.73
N GLU A 194 0.76 -9.58 -6.34
CA GLU A 194 1.22 -9.88 -4.98
C GLU A 194 0.26 -9.36 -3.89
N GLY A 195 -1.04 -9.46 -4.15
CA GLY A 195 -2.10 -9.06 -3.21
C GLY A 195 -2.44 -7.57 -3.21
N THR A 196 -1.88 -6.76 -4.11
CA THR A 196 -2.10 -5.30 -4.14
C THR A 196 -2.37 -4.79 -5.55
N CYS A 197 -3.03 -3.64 -5.67
CA CYS A 197 -3.20 -2.91 -6.92
C CYS A 197 -3.06 -1.41 -6.64
N SER A 198 -2.18 -0.74 -7.39
CA SER A 198 -1.95 0.71 -7.26
C SER A 198 -2.52 1.44 -8.47
N MET A 199 -3.12 2.61 -8.25
CA MET A 199 -3.68 3.43 -9.30
C MET A 199 -3.71 4.92 -8.93
N HIS A 200 -3.83 5.76 -9.95
CA HIS A 200 -4.09 7.18 -9.80
C HIS A 200 -5.60 7.47 -9.87
N CYS A 201 -6.05 8.43 -9.08
CA CYS A 201 -7.40 8.99 -9.13
C CYS A 201 -7.30 10.49 -9.44
N TYR A 202 -7.92 10.90 -10.54
CA TYR A 202 -7.99 12.30 -10.94
C TYR A 202 -9.40 12.82 -10.77
N THR A 203 -9.59 13.83 -9.94
CA THR A 203 -10.86 14.53 -9.78
C THR A 203 -11.00 15.60 -10.85
N VAL A 204 -12.10 15.55 -11.58
CA VAL A 204 -12.46 16.49 -12.64
C VAL A 204 -13.60 17.38 -12.15
N GLU A 205 -13.34 18.68 -12.10
CA GLU A 205 -14.37 19.69 -11.81
C GLU A 205 -14.97 20.20 -13.12
N ASP A 206 -16.18 19.76 -13.46
CA ASP A 206 -16.94 20.25 -14.61
C ASP A 206 -18.43 20.30 -14.28
N ALA A 207 -19.05 21.48 -14.43
CA ALA A 207 -20.45 21.70 -14.10
C ALA A 207 -21.43 20.79 -14.86
N ARG A 208 -21.02 20.23 -16.02
CA ARG A 208 -21.83 19.32 -16.84
C ARG A 208 -21.90 17.90 -16.26
N LEU A 209 -20.97 17.53 -15.38
CA LEU A 209 -20.92 16.20 -14.76
C LEU A 209 -21.92 16.06 -13.60
N GLY A 210 -22.55 17.15 -13.16
CA GLY A 210 -23.39 17.15 -11.96
C GLY A 210 -22.55 17.06 -10.69
N ALA A 211 -23.09 16.42 -9.65
CA ALA A 211 -22.38 16.27 -8.38
C ALA A 211 -21.23 15.26 -8.52
N THR A 212 -20.00 15.74 -8.34
CA THR A 212 -18.80 14.89 -8.23
C THR A 212 -18.89 14.05 -6.96
N GLN A 213 -18.62 12.75 -7.09
CA GLN A 213 -18.57 11.85 -5.94
C GLN A 213 -17.43 12.25 -4.99
N THR A 214 -17.54 11.91 -3.73
CA THR A 214 -16.47 12.08 -2.73
C THR A 214 -15.42 10.99 -2.87
N LEU A 215 -14.21 11.22 -2.36
CA LEU A 215 -13.17 10.16 -2.34
C LEU A 215 -13.59 8.95 -1.48
N THR A 216 -14.47 9.14 -0.49
CA THR A 216 -15.08 8.04 0.27
C THR A 216 -15.96 7.18 -0.62
N GLU A 217 -16.84 7.78 -1.43
CA GLU A 217 -17.69 7.06 -2.38
C GLU A 217 -16.85 6.35 -3.45
N VAL A 218 -15.73 6.94 -3.90
CA VAL A 218 -14.77 6.28 -4.79
C VAL A 218 -14.16 5.04 -4.13
N ALA A 219 -13.72 5.14 -2.87
CA ALA A 219 -13.14 4.02 -2.15
C ALA A 219 -14.16 2.88 -1.96
N GLU A 220 -15.41 3.21 -1.62
CA GLU A 220 -16.51 2.25 -1.49
C GLU A 220 -16.86 1.57 -2.83
N ALA A 221 -16.88 2.33 -3.92
CA ALA A 221 -17.13 1.79 -5.26
C ALA A 221 -16.04 0.80 -5.68
N LEU A 222 -14.76 1.11 -5.40
CA LEU A 222 -13.63 0.23 -5.67
C LEU A 222 -13.72 -1.09 -4.88
N VAL A 223 -14.00 -1.02 -3.58
CA VAL A 223 -14.22 -2.21 -2.75
C VAL A 223 -15.37 -3.04 -3.29
N SER A 224 -16.52 -2.41 -3.56
CA SER A 224 -17.73 -3.08 -4.02
C SER A 224 -17.50 -3.80 -5.34
N ASN A 225 -16.71 -3.19 -6.23
CA ASN A 225 -16.38 -3.75 -7.54
C ASN A 225 -15.44 -4.96 -7.47
N VAL A 226 -14.57 -5.05 -6.46
CA VAL A 226 -13.78 -6.26 -6.19
C VAL A 226 -14.62 -7.33 -5.51
N ASP A 227 -15.45 -6.95 -4.54
CA ASP A 227 -16.22 -7.88 -3.74
C ASP A 227 -17.39 -8.52 -4.49
N ALA A 228 -18.05 -7.78 -5.39
CA ALA A 228 -19.22 -8.25 -6.14
C ALA A 228 -18.97 -9.54 -6.93
N PRO A 229 -17.94 -9.64 -7.80
CA PRO A 229 -17.66 -10.87 -8.54
C PRO A 229 -17.22 -12.03 -7.62
N LEU A 230 -16.53 -11.72 -6.53
CA LEU A 230 -16.01 -12.74 -5.59
C LEU A 230 -17.07 -13.26 -4.62
N ARG A 231 -18.21 -12.58 -4.50
CA ARG A 231 -19.28 -12.93 -3.54
C ARG A 231 -19.76 -14.37 -3.64
N ALA A 232 -19.74 -14.96 -4.83
CA ALA A 232 -20.14 -16.35 -5.04
C ALA A 232 -19.30 -17.34 -4.22
N TYR A 233 -18.02 -17.03 -3.97
CA TYR A 233 -17.14 -17.87 -3.16
C TYR A 233 -17.51 -17.88 -1.68
N ALA A 234 -18.16 -16.83 -1.16
CA ALA A 234 -18.59 -16.78 0.24
C ALA A 234 -19.62 -17.88 0.59
N ALA A 235 -20.27 -18.49 -0.41
CA ALA A 235 -21.20 -19.60 -0.19
C ALA A 235 -20.49 -20.94 0.11
N THR A 236 -19.22 -21.08 -0.29
CA THR A 236 -18.46 -22.33 -0.18
C THR A 236 -17.17 -22.20 0.61
N ILE A 237 -16.64 -20.98 0.75
CA ILE A 237 -15.41 -20.66 1.45
C ILE A 237 -15.75 -19.68 2.59
N PRO A 238 -15.48 -20.04 3.85
CA PRO A 238 -15.73 -19.14 4.99
C PRO A 238 -14.98 -17.83 4.83
N VAL A 239 -15.66 -16.71 5.11
CA VAL A 239 -15.09 -15.37 5.11
C VAL A 239 -15.15 -14.76 6.51
N ASN A 240 -14.08 -14.07 6.89
CA ASN A 240 -14.01 -13.28 8.10
C ASN A 240 -14.56 -11.88 7.84
N GLN A 241 -15.62 -11.51 8.57
CA GLN A 241 -16.25 -10.19 8.45
C GLN A 241 -15.70 -9.14 9.42
N ARG A 242 -14.79 -9.52 10.32
CA ARG A 242 -14.16 -8.59 11.27
C ARG A 242 -13.09 -7.73 10.63
#